data_AF-A0A1Q6Y3C4-F1
#
_entry.id   AF-A0A1Q6Y3C4-F1
#
_cell.length_a   1.000
_cell.length_b   1.000
_cell.length_c   1.000
_cell.angle_alpha   90.00
_cell.angle_beta   90.00
_cell.angle_gamma   90.00
#
_symmetry.space_group_name_H-M   'P 1'
#
loop_
_entity.id
_entity.type
_entity.pdbx_description
1 polymer ?
#
loop_
_entity_poly.entity_id
_entity_poly.type
_entity_poly.pdbx_seq_one_letter_code
_entity_poly.pdbx_strand_id
1 'polypeptide(L)'
;MSEEHIAVIVGAARTPTGKFLGGLASFTAPQLGALVIKEAVRRSGIAPDTIDEVIMGNVVSAGVGQSPARQAAIHSGLPVDIPAFTVNKVCGSGLKAVMLAAQAIRAGDEQAFVAGGMESMSNAPYLLTKARTGYRMGNGEIVDAVVHDGLWCAFENIHMGNEAEIIAEKFGVTREEQDRFSLRSHQKAAEATAAGRFKEEIVPVEVKQKKGTVVVENDEPIRGDSTMDTLTKLMPAFQEGGTVTAGNAPGLSDGASATVVVERDFAKANGLTELARI
;
A
#
# COMPACT_ATOMS: atom_id res chain seq x y z
N MET A 1 26.29 29.42 6.33
CA MET A 1 25.41 28.80 5.33
C MET A 1 24.99 27.49 5.95
N SER A 2 23.73 27.33 6.35
CA SER A 2 23.29 26.08 6.98
C SER A 2 23.48 24.95 5.96
N GLU A 3 24.23 23.91 6.32
CA GLU A 3 24.31 22.71 5.50
C GLU A 3 22.89 22.16 5.34
N GLU A 4 22.45 22.01 4.08
CA GLU A 4 21.12 21.48 3.80
C GLU A 4 21.15 19.98 4.11
N HIS A 5 20.37 19.53 5.10
CA HIS A 5 20.20 18.10 5.38
C HIS A 5 19.41 17.47 4.21
N ILE A 6 20.12 16.79 3.30
CA ILE A 6 19.53 16.18 2.11
C ILE A 6 19.04 14.77 2.46
N ALA A 7 17.76 14.50 2.24
CA ALA A 7 17.20 13.16 2.40
C ALA A 7 17.46 12.27 1.17
N VAL A 8 17.86 11.02 1.41
CA VAL A 8 18.16 10.02 0.39
C VAL A 8 17.55 8.68 0.76
N ILE A 9 17.22 7.86 -0.25
CA ILE A 9 16.77 6.47 -0.06
C ILE A 9 17.98 5.56 -0.20
N VAL A 10 18.19 4.69 0.80
CA VAL A 10 19.30 3.71 0.82
C VAL A 10 18.81 2.27 0.79
N GLY A 11 17.52 2.01 0.99
CA GLY A 11 16.92 0.69 0.87
C GLY A 11 15.45 0.77 0.47
N ALA A 12 14.97 -0.22 -0.27
CA ALA A 12 13.57 -0.33 -0.68
C ALA A 12 13.15 -1.80 -0.84
N ALA A 13 11.93 -2.10 -0.43
CA ALA A 13 11.33 -3.42 -0.57
C ALA A 13 9.81 -3.32 -0.61
N ARG A 14 9.16 -4.25 -1.33
CA ARG A 14 7.70 -4.44 -1.30
C ARG A 14 7.32 -5.91 -1.32
N THR A 15 6.16 -6.25 -0.78
CA THR A 15 5.57 -7.56 -1.06
C THR A 15 5.11 -7.61 -2.52
N PRO A 16 4.78 -8.80 -3.07
CA PRO A 16 3.85 -8.87 -4.17
C PRO A 16 2.54 -8.19 -3.77
N THR A 17 1.78 -7.74 -4.75
CA THR A 17 0.40 -7.33 -4.58
C THR A 17 -0.48 -8.57 -4.67
N GLY A 18 -1.16 -8.90 -3.57
CA GLY A 18 -2.17 -9.94 -3.54
C GLY A 18 -3.51 -9.40 -4.01
N LYS A 19 -4.30 -10.20 -4.72
CA LYS A 19 -5.70 -9.84 -5.03
C LYS A 19 -6.55 -9.94 -3.75
N PHE A 20 -7.70 -9.28 -3.75
CA PHE A 20 -8.70 -9.46 -2.69
C PHE A 20 -9.03 -10.93 -2.43
N LEU A 21 -8.95 -11.34 -1.16
CA LEU A 21 -9.10 -12.72 -0.70
C LEU A 21 -8.15 -13.71 -1.42
N GLY A 22 -6.98 -13.21 -1.84
CA GLY A 22 -5.95 -13.92 -2.60
C GLY A 22 -4.85 -14.54 -1.74
N GLY A 23 -3.65 -14.66 -2.32
CA GLY A 23 -2.53 -15.37 -1.70
C GLY A 23 -2.02 -14.74 -0.41
N LEU A 24 -2.26 -13.44 -0.21
CA LEU A 24 -1.83 -12.71 0.98
C LEU A 24 -2.93 -12.56 2.04
N ALA A 25 -4.14 -13.07 1.81
CA ALA A 25 -5.29 -12.86 2.69
C ALA A 25 -5.12 -13.42 4.11
N SER A 26 -4.16 -14.33 4.34
CA SER A 26 -3.86 -14.84 5.68
C SER A 26 -2.98 -13.92 6.53
N PHE A 27 -2.51 -12.79 5.99
CA PHE A 27 -1.62 -11.85 6.66
C PHE A 27 -2.37 -10.57 7.02
N THR A 28 -2.18 -10.08 8.25
CA THR A 28 -2.63 -8.74 8.61
C THR A 28 -1.72 -7.68 7.98
N ALA A 29 -2.22 -6.44 7.85
CA ALA A 29 -1.41 -5.34 7.31
C ALA A 29 -0.08 -5.15 8.07
N PRO A 30 -0.02 -5.17 9.42
CA PRO A 30 1.25 -5.11 10.14
C PRO A 30 2.21 -6.27 9.88
N GLN A 31 1.70 -7.48 9.63
CA GLN A 31 2.54 -8.63 9.28
C GLN A 31 3.17 -8.44 7.90
N LEU A 32 2.43 -7.94 6.91
CA LEU A 32 2.98 -7.58 5.59
C LEU A 32 4.00 -6.45 5.72
N GLY A 33 3.69 -5.42 6.52
CA GLY A 33 4.60 -4.32 6.84
C GLY A 33 5.92 -4.80 7.45
N ALA A 34 5.85 -5.73 8.40
CA ALA A 34 7.03 -6.28 9.06
C ALA A 34 8.01 -6.95 8.08
N LEU A 35 7.48 -7.68 7.08
CA LEU A 35 8.31 -8.33 6.05
C LEU A 35 9.11 -7.31 5.24
N VAL A 36 8.47 -6.23 4.80
CA VAL A 36 9.11 -5.22 3.95
C VAL A 36 10.02 -4.29 4.73
N ILE A 37 9.70 -3.97 5.99
CA ILE A 37 10.59 -3.21 6.87
C ILE A 37 11.89 -3.99 7.07
N LYS A 38 11.79 -5.26 7.46
CA LYS A 38 12.95 -6.13 7.69
C LYS A 38 13.83 -6.20 6.44
N GLU A 39 13.22 -6.39 5.28
CA GLU A 39 13.97 -6.52 4.04
C GLU A 39 14.55 -5.19 3.55
N ALA A 40 13.84 -4.06 3.68
CA ALA A 40 14.36 -2.75 3.32
C ALA A 40 15.59 -2.36 4.17
N VAL A 41 15.54 -2.64 5.48
CA VAL A 41 16.66 -2.45 6.42
C VAL A 41 17.83 -3.38 6.07
N ARG A 42 17.55 -4.65 5.76
CA ARG A 42 18.59 -5.59 5.32
C ARG A 42 19.26 -5.13 4.02
N ARG A 43 18.49 -4.65 3.04
CA ARG A 43 18.98 -4.19 1.73
C ARG A 43 19.76 -2.88 1.81
N SER A 44 19.43 -1.99 2.75
CA SER A 44 20.19 -0.75 2.93
C SER A 44 21.56 -0.97 3.57
N GLY A 45 21.74 -2.06 4.32
CA GLY A 45 22.94 -2.31 5.10
C GLY A 45 23.07 -1.42 6.35
N ILE A 46 22.03 -0.65 6.69
CA ILE A 46 21.98 0.14 7.91
C ILE A 46 21.92 -0.77 9.13
N ALA A 47 22.55 -0.36 10.23
CA ALA A 47 22.40 -1.05 11.50
C ALA A 47 20.99 -0.78 12.07
N PRO A 48 20.23 -1.82 12.47
CA PRO A 48 18.83 -1.63 12.92
C PRO A 48 18.65 -0.70 14.11
N ASP A 49 19.66 -0.56 14.96
CA ASP A 49 19.69 0.29 16.15
C ASP A 49 20.01 1.77 15.86
N THR A 50 20.35 2.11 14.63
CA THR A 50 20.56 3.50 14.20
C THR A 50 19.34 4.09 13.50
N ILE A 51 18.21 3.39 13.50
CA ILE A 51 16.93 3.92 12.97
C ILE A 51 16.28 4.72 14.10
N ASP A 52 15.96 5.97 13.81
CA ASP A 52 15.36 6.89 14.78
C ASP A 52 13.84 6.68 14.88
N GLU A 53 13.13 6.54 13.76
CA GLU A 53 11.66 6.37 13.76
C GLU A 53 11.12 5.54 12.58
N VAL A 54 9.98 4.87 12.80
CA VAL A 54 9.23 4.16 11.76
C VAL A 54 7.88 4.83 11.47
N ILE A 55 7.66 5.22 10.21
CA ILE A 55 6.44 5.85 9.73
C ILE A 55 5.78 4.96 8.69
N MET A 56 4.62 4.38 9.00
CA MET A 56 3.89 3.52 8.05
C MET A 56 2.49 4.04 7.77
N GLY A 57 2.15 4.13 6.49
CA GLY A 57 0.80 4.38 6.02
C GLY A 57 -0.11 3.17 6.21
N ASN A 58 -1.29 3.36 6.78
CA ASN A 58 -2.37 2.36 6.80
C ASN A 58 -3.72 3.09 6.86
N VAL A 59 -4.66 2.71 5.99
CA VAL A 59 -5.94 3.42 5.83
C VAL A 59 -7.04 2.72 6.61
N VAL A 60 -7.28 1.44 6.30
CA VAL A 60 -8.37 0.66 6.92
C VAL A 60 -7.85 0.03 8.21
N SER A 61 -7.68 0.86 9.24
CA SER A 61 -7.14 0.42 10.54
C SER A 61 -8.17 -0.22 11.48
N ALA A 62 -9.44 -0.30 11.06
CA ALA A 62 -10.51 -0.90 11.86
C ALA A 62 -10.18 -2.35 12.23
N GLY A 63 -10.09 -2.64 13.53
CA GLY A 63 -9.80 -4.00 14.03
C GLY A 63 -8.33 -4.43 13.95
N VAL A 64 -7.43 -3.62 13.39
CA VAL A 64 -5.99 -3.96 13.27
C VAL A 64 -5.27 -3.93 14.63
N GLY A 65 -5.82 -3.23 15.62
CA GLY A 65 -5.24 -3.07 16.95
C GLY A 65 -4.47 -1.77 17.13
N GLN A 66 -3.83 -1.60 18.29
CA GLN A 66 -3.14 -0.35 18.63
C GLN A 66 -1.91 -0.13 17.72
N SER A 67 -1.77 1.09 17.20
CA SER A 67 -0.62 1.56 16.41
C SER A 67 -0.08 0.54 15.39
N PRO A 68 -0.77 0.33 14.25
CA PRO A 68 -0.34 -0.63 13.22
C PRO A 68 1.14 -0.53 12.83
N ALA A 69 1.67 0.68 12.63
CA ALA A 69 3.09 0.92 12.31
C ALA A 69 4.04 0.35 13.38
N ARG A 70 3.67 0.50 14.66
CA ARG A 70 4.44 -0.03 15.78
C ARG A 70 4.41 -1.56 15.83
N GLN A 71 3.26 -2.17 15.52
CA GLN A 71 3.17 -3.63 15.38
C GLN A 71 4.12 -4.12 14.26
N ALA A 72 4.13 -3.44 13.11
CA ALA A 72 5.01 -3.78 11.99
C ALA A 72 6.50 -3.62 12.36
N ALA A 73 6.87 -2.52 13.02
CA ALA A 73 8.24 -2.27 13.48
C ALA A 73 8.72 -3.38 14.43
N ILE A 74 7.94 -3.70 15.47
CA ILE A 74 8.30 -4.78 16.43
C ILE A 74 8.40 -6.13 15.71
N HIS A 75 7.42 -6.48 14.88
CA HIS A 75 7.40 -7.77 14.17
C HIS A 75 8.51 -7.90 13.11
N SER A 76 9.06 -6.79 12.62
CA SER A 76 10.21 -6.80 11.70
C SER A 76 11.53 -7.16 12.39
N GLY A 77 11.57 -7.08 13.74
CA GLY A 77 12.76 -7.31 14.55
C GLY A 77 13.56 -6.06 14.88
N LEU A 78 13.03 -4.86 14.61
CA LEU A 78 13.63 -3.61 15.06
C LEU A 78 13.61 -3.49 16.60
N PRO A 79 14.60 -2.81 17.20
CA PRO A 79 14.60 -2.50 18.63
C PRO A 79 13.29 -1.88 19.13
N VAL A 80 12.87 -2.29 20.34
CA VAL A 80 11.58 -1.89 20.91
C VAL A 80 11.57 -0.45 21.41
N ASP A 81 12.70 0.22 21.51
CA ASP A 81 12.80 1.63 21.88
C ASP A 81 12.55 2.58 20.70
N ILE A 82 12.60 2.10 19.45
CA ILE A 82 12.37 2.91 18.26
C ILE A 82 10.90 3.35 18.16
N PRO A 83 10.58 4.66 18.22
CA PRO A 83 9.22 5.15 18.05
C PRO A 83 8.64 4.76 16.69
N ALA A 84 7.31 4.65 16.65
CA ALA A 84 6.60 4.39 15.40
C ALA A 84 5.19 4.96 15.44
N PHE A 85 4.75 5.56 14.33
CA PHE A 85 3.38 6.04 14.20
C PHE A 85 2.77 5.69 12.83
N THR A 86 1.44 5.63 12.83
CA THR A 86 0.65 5.30 11.64
C THR A 86 0.07 6.57 11.05
N VAL A 87 0.28 6.79 9.76
CA VAL A 87 -0.29 7.94 9.04
C VAL A 87 -1.42 7.49 8.12
N ASN A 88 -2.54 8.22 8.13
CA ASN A 88 -3.64 8.01 7.19
C ASN A 88 -3.85 9.29 6.36
N LYS A 89 -3.60 9.17 5.06
CA LYS A 89 -3.91 10.11 3.99
C LYS A 89 -4.55 9.35 2.81
N VAL A 90 -5.43 8.39 3.12
CA VAL A 90 -6.06 7.47 2.15
C VAL A 90 -4.99 6.86 1.22
N CYS A 91 -5.20 6.85 -0.10
CA CYS A 91 -4.24 6.29 -1.08
C CYS A 91 -2.85 6.94 -1.01
N GLY A 92 -2.74 8.17 -0.49
CA GLY A 92 -1.49 8.89 -0.34
C GLY A 92 -0.69 8.54 0.92
N SER A 93 -1.17 7.63 1.78
CA SER A 93 -0.57 7.37 3.10
C SER A 93 0.88 6.91 3.03
N GLY A 94 1.18 5.92 2.18
CA GLY A 94 2.54 5.37 2.09
C GLY A 94 3.55 6.38 1.57
N LEU A 95 3.18 7.15 0.54
CA LEU A 95 4.04 8.22 0.02
C LEU A 95 4.17 9.37 1.04
N LYS A 96 3.10 9.71 1.77
CA LYS A 96 3.14 10.74 2.80
C LYS A 96 4.09 10.37 3.94
N ALA A 97 4.20 9.08 4.29
CA ALA A 97 5.19 8.62 5.27
C ALA A 97 6.62 8.98 4.83
N VAL A 98 6.98 8.71 3.56
CA VAL A 98 8.30 9.07 3.01
C VAL A 98 8.53 10.58 3.01
N MET A 99 7.50 11.35 2.66
CA MET A 99 7.57 12.82 2.74
C MET A 99 7.78 13.33 4.17
N LEU A 100 7.17 12.70 5.17
CA LEU A 100 7.33 13.07 6.58
C LEU A 100 8.75 12.78 7.07
N ALA A 101 9.31 11.61 6.74
CA ALA A 101 10.70 11.28 7.04
C ALA A 101 11.68 12.30 6.43
N ALA A 102 11.50 12.63 5.14
CA ALA A 102 12.32 13.64 4.48
C ALA A 102 12.15 15.04 5.11
N GLN A 103 10.96 15.39 5.59
CA GLN A 103 10.72 16.65 6.30
C GLN A 103 11.45 16.71 7.64
N ALA A 104 11.43 15.63 8.42
CA ALA A 104 12.13 15.54 9.70
C ALA A 104 13.66 15.59 9.55
N ILE A 105 14.21 14.90 8.55
CA ILE A 105 15.64 14.99 8.19
C ILE A 105 16.02 16.44 7.85
N ARG A 106 15.22 17.10 7.01
CA ARG A 106 15.47 18.50 6.62
C ARG A 106 15.36 19.48 7.79
N ALA A 107 14.52 19.17 8.77
CA ALA A 107 14.38 19.93 10.00
C ALA A 107 15.56 19.73 10.96
N GLY A 108 16.34 18.65 10.79
CA GLY A 108 17.43 18.28 11.69
C GLY A 108 16.96 17.58 12.97
N ASP A 109 15.73 17.04 12.99
CA ASP A 109 15.17 16.36 14.16
C ASP A 109 15.82 14.98 14.36
N GLU A 110 15.97 14.22 13.27
CA GLU A 110 16.48 12.84 13.23
C GLU A 110 17.18 12.58 11.88
N GLN A 111 17.92 11.48 11.75
CA GLN A 111 18.79 11.21 10.60
C GLN A 111 18.41 9.96 9.81
N ALA A 112 17.67 9.01 10.39
CA ALA A 112 17.39 7.72 9.76
C ALA A 112 15.98 7.21 10.08
N PHE A 113 15.23 6.91 9.03
CA PHE A 113 13.83 6.51 9.11
C PHE A 113 13.56 5.25 8.32
N VAL A 114 12.59 4.47 8.78
CA VAL A 114 11.85 3.55 7.90
C VAL A 114 10.52 4.19 7.55
N ALA A 115 10.24 4.34 6.26
CA ALA A 115 9.02 4.98 5.77
C ALA A 115 8.36 4.17 4.65
N GLY A 116 7.04 4.00 4.72
CA GLY A 116 6.32 3.20 3.72
C GLY A 116 4.83 3.10 3.98
N GLY A 117 4.19 2.04 3.47
CA GLY A 117 2.78 1.77 3.66
C GLY A 117 2.44 0.30 3.62
N MET A 118 1.33 -0.06 4.25
CA MET A 118 0.84 -1.43 4.35
C MET A 118 -0.68 -1.44 4.39
N GLU A 119 -1.29 -2.40 3.71
CA GLU A 119 -2.74 -2.57 3.69
C GLU A 119 -3.10 -4.04 3.51
N SER A 120 -4.22 -4.43 4.12
CA SER A 120 -4.81 -5.76 3.95
C SER A 120 -6.33 -5.61 3.87
N MET A 121 -6.81 -5.21 2.70
CA MET A 121 -8.25 -5.03 2.44
C MET A 121 -9.02 -6.33 2.69
N SER A 122 -8.40 -7.49 2.45
CA SER A 122 -8.99 -8.81 2.72
C SER A 122 -9.31 -9.11 4.19
N ASN A 123 -8.65 -8.43 5.13
CA ASN A 123 -8.82 -8.65 6.57
C ASN A 123 -9.66 -7.55 7.24
N ALA A 124 -10.15 -6.58 6.47
CA ALA A 124 -11.00 -5.54 7.00
C ALA A 124 -12.34 -6.12 7.51
N PRO A 125 -12.80 -5.70 8.70
CA PRO A 125 -14.03 -6.22 9.28
C PRO A 125 -15.28 -5.58 8.67
N TYR A 126 -16.43 -6.16 8.99
CA TYR A 126 -17.70 -5.43 8.95
C TYR A 126 -17.95 -4.73 10.30
N LEU A 127 -18.66 -3.60 10.27
CA LEU A 127 -18.93 -2.75 11.42
C LEU A 127 -20.43 -2.70 11.75
N LEU A 128 -20.74 -2.69 13.05
CA LEU A 128 -22.07 -2.43 13.60
C LEU A 128 -22.02 -1.15 14.45
N THR A 129 -22.21 0.01 13.81
CA THR A 129 -21.89 1.33 14.40
C THR A 129 -22.73 1.70 15.62
N LYS A 130 -23.95 1.16 15.75
CA LYS A 130 -24.86 1.44 16.88
C LYS A 130 -24.87 0.33 17.93
N ALA A 131 -24.13 -0.77 17.74
CA ALA A 131 -24.17 -1.92 18.64
C ALA A 131 -23.73 -1.56 20.08
N ARG A 132 -22.82 -0.60 20.23
CA ARG A 132 -22.32 -0.16 21.56
C ARG A 132 -23.43 0.42 22.44
N THR A 133 -24.36 1.18 21.86
CA THR A 133 -25.48 1.82 22.59
C THR A 133 -26.80 1.07 22.43
N GLY A 134 -26.84 0.06 21.56
CA GLY A 134 -28.02 -0.72 21.22
C GLY A 134 -28.86 -0.12 20.08
N TYR A 135 -29.48 -0.98 19.28
CA TYR A 135 -30.34 -0.60 18.16
C TYR A 135 -31.80 -0.29 18.56
N ARG A 136 -32.19 -0.61 19.80
CA ARG A 136 -33.55 -0.50 20.35
C ARG A 136 -34.60 -1.34 19.61
N MET A 137 -34.97 -0.98 18.38
CA MET A 137 -36.00 -1.66 17.57
C MET A 137 -35.88 -1.27 16.09
N GLY A 138 -36.11 -2.22 15.17
CA GLY A 138 -36.01 -1.99 13.72
C GLY A 138 -34.74 -2.56 13.09
N ASN A 139 -34.57 -2.34 11.79
CA ASN A 139 -33.41 -2.84 11.03
C ASN A 139 -32.14 -2.03 11.34
N GLY A 140 -30.98 -2.69 11.19
CA GLY A 140 -29.66 -2.07 11.24
C GLY A 140 -28.85 -2.42 10.00
N GLU A 141 -27.78 -1.66 9.77
CA GLU A 141 -26.87 -1.87 8.65
C GLU A 141 -25.56 -2.48 9.16
N ILE A 142 -25.06 -3.48 8.42
CA ILE A 142 -23.73 -4.04 8.59
C ILE A 142 -22.85 -3.33 7.56
N VAL A 143 -21.92 -2.51 8.03
CA VAL A 143 -21.13 -1.62 7.17
C VAL A 143 -19.80 -2.27 6.81
N ASP A 144 -19.44 -2.29 5.53
CA ASP A 144 -18.13 -2.79 5.07
C ASP A 144 -17.03 -1.75 5.38
N ALA A 145 -16.03 -2.09 6.19
CA ALA A 145 -14.99 -1.13 6.58
C ALA A 145 -14.09 -0.72 5.41
N VAL A 146 -13.88 -1.59 4.41
CA VAL A 146 -13.09 -1.22 3.22
C VAL A 146 -13.78 -0.10 2.47
N VAL A 147 -15.08 -0.27 2.24
CA VAL A 147 -15.87 0.72 1.52
C VAL A 147 -15.97 1.99 2.35
N HIS A 148 -16.37 1.87 3.61
CA HIS A 148 -16.64 3.02 4.49
C HIS A 148 -15.40 3.86 4.79
N ASP A 149 -14.27 3.24 5.16
CA ASP A 149 -13.07 3.97 5.60
C ASP A 149 -12.10 4.27 4.45
N GLY A 150 -12.24 3.58 3.31
CA GLY A 150 -11.28 3.65 2.20
C GLY A 150 -11.84 4.13 0.85
N LEU A 151 -13.10 3.83 0.51
CA LEU A 151 -13.63 3.97 -0.85
C LEU A 151 -14.92 4.80 -0.97
N TRP A 152 -15.39 5.39 0.12
CA TRP A 152 -16.61 6.18 0.16
C TRP A 152 -16.31 7.64 0.46
N CYS A 153 -16.84 8.55 -0.36
CA CYS A 153 -16.69 9.97 -0.12
C CYS A 153 -17.52 10.39 1.09
N ALA A 154 -16.83 10.89 2.13
CA ALA A 154 -17.46 11.36 3.36
C ALA A 154 -18.34 12.62 3.19
N PHE A 155 -18.25 13.30 2.04
CA PHE A 155 -18.94 14.57 1.78
C PHE A 155 -20.07 14.42 0.77
N GLU A 156 -19.82 13.71 -0.33
CA GLU A 156 -20.75 13.59 -1.46
C GLU A 156 -21.57 12.30 -1.40
N ASN A 157 -21.23 11.40 -0.48
CA ASN A 157 -21.94 10.13 -0.28
C ASN A 157 -22.02 9.28 -1.55
N ILE A 158 -20.88 9.13 -2.21
CA ILE A 158 -20.69 8.32 -3.43
C ILE A 158 -19.43 7.47 -3.31
N HIS A 159 -19.34 6.39 -4.09
CA HIS A 159 -18.12 5.58 -4.17
C HIS A 159 -17.04 6.32 -4.96
N MET A 160 -15.75 6.08 -4.69
CA MET A 160 -14.63 6.61 -5.49
C MET A 160 -14.73 6.26 -6.98
N GLY A 161 -15.47 5.20 -7.32
CA GLY A 161 -15.72 4.81 -8.70
C GLY A 161 -16.66 5.77 -9.42
N ASN A 162 -17.61 6.37 -8.70
CA ASN A 162 -18.46 7.44 -9.22
C ASN A 162 -17.66 8.73 -9.41
N GLU A 163 -16.68 9.04 -8.56
CA GLU A 163 -15.77 10.18 -8.81
C GLU A 163 -14.97 9.99 -10.11
N ALA A 164 -14.53 8.77 -10.41
CA ALA A 164 -13.87 8.46 -11.67
C ALA A 164 -14.79 8.68 -12.88
N GLU A 165 -16.08 8.34 -12.78
CA GLU A 165 -17.08 8.64 -13.81
C GLU A 165 -17.27 10.14 -14.02
N ILE A 166 -17.35 10.93 -12.93
CA ILE A 166 -17.47 12.39 -13.00
C ILE A 166 -16.27 12.99 -13.73
N ILE A 167 -15.06 12.50 -13.45
CA ILE A 167 -13.84 12.93 -14.15
C ILE A 167 -13.89 12.53 -15.62
N ALA A 168 -14.28 11.28 -15.93
CA ALA A 168 -14.37 10.79 -17.29
C ALA A 168 -15.35 11.64 -18.12
N GLU A 169 -16.53 11.94 -17.59
CA GLU A 169 -17.52 12.81 -18.22
C GLU A 169 -16.97 14.23 -18.42
N LYS A 170 -16.45 14.84 -17.35
CA LYS A 170 -15.98 16.24 -17.37
C LYS A 170 -14.86 16.49 -18.37
N PHE A 171 -13.96 15.52 -18.54
CA PHE A 171 -12.80 15.64 -19.43
C PHE A 171 -12.98 14.88 -20.75
N GLY A 172 -14.13 14.26 -20.99
CA GLY A 172 -14.42 13.53 -22.21
C GLY A 172 -13.56 12.28 -22.42
N VAL A 173 -13.14 11.61 -21.34
CA VAL A 173 -12.33 10.38 -21.41
C VAL A 173 -13.24 9.20 -21.73
N THR A 174 -13.15 8.71 -22.95
CA THR A 174 -14.05 7.68 -23.47
C THR A 174 -13.77 6.30 -22.85
N ARG A 175 -14.79 5.44 -22.85
CA ARG A 175 -14.66 4.02 -22.46
C ARG A 175 -13.54 3.31 -23.21
N GLU A 176 -13.41 3.54 -24.51
CA GLU A 176 -12.37 2.92 -25.34
C GLU A 176 -10.97 3.35 -24.92
N GLU A 177 -10.77 4.63 -24.56
CA GLU A 177 -9.49 5.13 -24.05
C GLU A 177 -9.14 4.52 -22.69
N GLN A 178 -10.12 4.40 -21.79
CA GLN A 178 -9.95 3.75 -20.48
C GLN A 178 -9.54 2.28 -20.63
N ASP A 179 -10.26 1.52 -21.47
CA ASP A 179 -9.96 0.11 -21.73
C ASP A 179 -8.60 -0.06 -22.42
N ARG A 180 -8.24 0.80 -23.38
CA ARG A 180 -6.93 0.76 -24.04
C ARG A 180 -5.79 1.06 -23.07
N PHE A 181 -6.00 2.02 -22.16
CA PHE A 181 -5.04 2.31 -21.10
C PHE A 181 -4.85 1.10 -20.18
N SER A 182 -5.94 0.47 -19.74
CA SER A 182 -5.90 -0.73 -18.89
C SER A 182 -5.20 -1.90 -19.57
N LEU A 183 -5.54 -2.19 -20.83
CA LEU A 183 -4.88 -3.24 -21.62
C LEU A 183 -3.37 -3.02 -21.67
N ARG A 184 -2.94 -1.79 -21.99
CA ARG A 184 -1.52 -1.44 -22.03
C ARG A 184 -0.86 -1.57 -20.67
N SER A 185 -1.57 -1.26 -19.58
CA SER A 185 -1.08 -1.43 -18.21
C SER A 185 -0.78 -2.91 -17.91
N HIS A 186 -1.73 -3.80 -18.18
CA HIS A 186 -1.55 -5.24 -17.99
C HIS A 186 -0.44 -5.83 -18.86
N GLN A 187 -0.33 -5.41 -20.13
CA GLN A 187 0.73 -5.86 -21.03
C GLN A 187 2.12 -5.45 -20.53
N LYS A 188 2.29 -4.19 -20.10
CA LYS A 188 3.56 -3.71 -19.53
C LYS A 188 3.92 -4.45 -18.24
N ALA A 189 2.95 -4.68 -17.36
CA ALA A 189 3.17 -5.40 -16.11
C ALA A 189 3.56 -6.86 -16.39
N ALA A 190 2.88 -7.54 -17.32
CA ALA A 190 3.23 -8.90 -17.72
C ALA A 190 4.62 -8.99 -18.37
N GLU A 191 4.98 -8.05 -19.25
CA GLU A 191 6.32 -7.96 -19.83
C GLU A 191 7.38 -7.74 -18.76
N ALA A 192 7.15 -6.82 -17.81
CA ALA A 192 8.07 -6.53 -16.72
C ALA A 192 8.27 -7.74 -15.80
N THR A 193 7.20 -8.47 -15.46
CA THR A 193 7.25 -9.72 -14.70
C THR A 193 8.05 -10.79 -15.45
N ALA A 194 7.74 -11.02 -16.73
CA ALA A 194 8.44 -12.02 -17.55
C ALA A 194 9.94 -11.68 -17.74
N ALA A 195 10.27 -10.40 -17.86
CA ALA A 195 11.64 -9.90 -17.93
C ALA A 195 12.34 -9.85 -16.55
N GLY A 196 11.66 -10.21 -15.45
CA GLY A 196 12.22 -10.22 -14.10
C GLY A 196 12.50 -8.85 -13.50
N ARG A 197 11.92 -7.77 -14.04
CA ARG A 197 12.19 -6.38 -13.59
C ARG A 197 11.73 -6.11 -12.15
N PHE A 198 10.76 -6.88 -11.64
CA PHE A 198 10.28 -6.74 -10.26
C PHE A 198 11.04 -7.59 -9.23
N LYS A 199 11.97 -8.46 -9.66
CA LYS A 199 12.67 -9.39 -8.75
C LYS A 199 13.49 -8.67 -7.69
N GLU A 200 14.06 -7.52 -8.02
CA GLU A 200 14.89 -6.75 -7.10
C GLU A 200 14.07 -6.03 -6.02
N GLU A 201 12.83 -5.62 -6.32
CA GLU A 201 11.99 -4.89 -5.38
C GLU A 201 11.07 -5.81 -4.54
N ILE A 202 10.65 -6.95 -5.09
CA ILE A 202 9.74 -7.89 -4.40
C ILE A 202 10.45 -8.69 -3.30
N VAL A 203 9.75 -8.88 -2.18
CA VAL A 203 10.07 -9.84 -1.11
C VAL A 203 9.12 -11.03 -1.23
N PRO A 204 9.59 -12.24 -1.59
CA PRO A 204 8.73 -13.42 -1.62
C PRO A 204 8.10 -13.69 -0.25
N VAL A 205 6.80 -14.00 -0.24
CA VAL A 205 6.03 -14.23 0.99
C VAL A 205 5.69 -15.71 1.13
N GLU A 206 6.14 -16.32 2.22
CA GLU A 206 5.83 -17.72 2.54
C GLU A 206 4.48 -17.85 3.24
N VAL A 207 3.49 -18.42 2.55
CA VAL A 207 2.14 -18.65 3.05
C VAL A 207 2.01 -20.08 3.55
N LYS A 208 1.86 -20.26 4.87
CA LYS A 208 1.63 -21.58 5.47
C LYS A 208 0.21 -22.05 5.18
N GLN A 209 0.09 -23.22 4.58
CA GLN A 209 -1.17 -23.91 4.30
C GLN A 209 -1.22 -25.26 5.02
N LYS A 210 -2.42 -25.86 5.11
CA LYS A 210 -2.61 -27.18 5.75
C LYS A 210 -1.73 -28.29 5.15
N LYS A 211 -1.33 -28.16 3.88
CA LYS A 211 -0.56 -29.17 3.12
C LYS A 211 0.84 -28.70 2.71
N GLY A 212 1.41 -27.68 3.38
CA GLY A 212 2.77 -27.20 3.11
C GLY A 212 2.86 -25.67 3.05
N THR A 213 3.97 -25.16 2.55
CA THR A 213 4.19 -23.71 2.35
C THR A 213 4.11 -23.39 0.86
N VAL A 214 3.34 -22.37 0.51
CA VAL A 214 3.30 -21.79 -0.84
C VAL A 214 4.01 -20.45 -0.80
N VAL A 215 4.88 -20.20 -1.79
CA VAL A 215 5.57 -18.91 -1.92
C VAL A 215 4.79 -18.03 -2.89
N VAL A 216 4.37 -16.86 -2.44
CA VAL A 216 3.80 -15.80 -3.28
C VAL A 216 4.92 -14.85 -3.63
N GLU A 217 5.30 -14.80 -4.90
CA GLU A 217 6.44 -14.00 -5.41
C GLU A 217 6.11 -13.19 -6.66
N ASN A 218 4.90 -13.34 -7.20
CA ASN A 218 4.42 -12.61 -8.36
C ASN A 218 3.18 -11.79 -7.99
N ASP A 219 3.02 -10.61 -8.59
CA ASP A 219 1.83 -9.78 -8.43
C ASP A 219 0.60 -10.48 -9.04
N GLU A 220 -0.36 -10.84 -8.21
CA GLU A 220 -1.54 -11.64 -8.59
C GLU A 220 -2.54 -10.91 -9.52
N PRO A 221 -2.74 -9.58 -9.44
CA PRO A 221 -3.73 -8.88 -10.26
C PRO A 221 -3.40 -8.79 -11.76
N ILE A 222 -2.20 -9.17 -12.21
CA ILE A 222 -1.77 -9.01 -13.59
C ILE A 222 -2.48 -10.00 -14.53
N ARG A 223 -3.20 -9.48 -15.54
CA ARG A 223 -3.88 -10.25 -16.58
C ARG A 223 -3.22 -10.03 -17.94
N GLY A 224 -2.05 -10.63 -18.15
CA GLY A 224 -1.23 -10.43 -19.35
C GLY A 224 -1.87 -10.90 -20.66
N ASP A 225 -2.88 -11.75 -20.58
CA ASP A 225 -3.70 -12.28 -21.67
C ASP A 225 -4.95 -11.45 -21.97
N SER A 226 -5.14 -10.30 -21.30
CA SER A 226 -6.27 -9.40 -21.54
C SER A 226 -6.32 -8.95 -23.00
N THR A 227 -7.55 -8.73 -23.49
CA THR A 227 -7.81 -8.23 -24.85
C THR A 227 -8.86 -7.12 -24.83
N MET A 228 -8.90 -6.29 -25.88
CA MET A 228 -9.99 -5.32 -26.05
C MET A 228 -11.36 -6.00 -26.11
N ASP A 229 -11.45 -7.18 -26.74
CA ASP A 229 -12.70 -7.95 -26.82
C ASP A 229 -13.19 -8.40 -25.44
N THR A 230 -12.27 -8.72 -24.52
CA THR A 230 -12.65 -9.05 -23.13
C THR A 230 -13.03 -7.81 -22.33
N LEU A 231 -12.32 -6.70 -22.51
CA LEU A 231 -12.56 -5.47 -21.73
C LEU A 231 -13.86 -4.78 -22.13
N THR A 232 -14.16 -4.69 -23.42
CA THR A 232 -15.37 -4.01 -23.94
C THR A 232 -16.68 -4.71 -23.53
N LYS A 233 -16.63 -6.01 -23.23
CA LYS A 233 -17.78 -6.78 -22.74
C LYS A 233 -18.10 -6.54 -21.26
N LEU A 234 -17.22 -5.89 -20.51
CA LEU A 234 -17.44 -5.65 -19.09
C LEU A 234 -18.49 -4.58 -18.88
N MET A 235 -19.40 -4.87 -17.95
CA MET A 235 -20.45 -3.96 -17.51
C MET A 235 -19.86 -2.82 -16.67
N PRO A 236 -20.47 -1.61 -16.73
CA PRO A 236 -20.16 -0.52 -15.81
C PRO A 236 -20.32 -0.96 -14.35
N ALA A 237 -19.37 -0.57 -13.49
CA ALA A 237 -19.30 -1.07 -12.12
C ALA A 237 -20.00 -0.15 -11.09
N PHE A 238 -20.13 1.15 -11.38
CA PHE A 238 -20.50 2.15 -10.38
C PHE A 238 -21.77 2.94 -10.70
N GLN A 239 -22.18 3.00 -11.97
CA GLN A 239 -23.44 3.62 -12.38
C GLN A 239 -23.95 3.03 -13.69
N GLU A 240 -25.26 3.04 -13.89
CA GLU A 240 -25.88 2.63 -15.14
C GLU A 240 -25.43 3.55 -16.29
N GLY A 241 -25.05 2.97 -17.42
CA GLY A 241 -24.51 3.72 -18.56
C GLY A 241 -23.11 4.30 -18.35
N GLY A 242 -22.44 3.98 -17.22
CA GLY A 242 -21.09 4.43 -16.91
C GLY A 242 -20.01 3.88 -17.85
N THR A 243 -18.80 4.40 -17.71
CA THR A 243 -17.61 4.01 -18.48
C THR A 243 -16.60 3.21 -17.66
N VAL A 244 -16.65 3.32 -16.33
CA VAL A 244 -15.73 2.67 -15.43
C VAL A 244 -16.20 1.25 -15.14
N THR A 245 -15.30 0.28 -15.30
CA THR A 245 -15.56 -1.15 -15.14
C THR A 245 -14.51 -1.82 -14.27
N ALA A 246 -14.79 -3.05 -13.83
CA ALA A 246 -13.79 -3.87 -13.12
C ALA A 246 -12.52 -4.17 -13.95
N GLY A 247 -12.54 -3.94 -15.27
CA GLY A 247 -11.38 -4.14 -16.14
C GLY A 247 -10.57 -2.88 -16.41
N ASN A 248 -11.08 -1.69 -16.07
CA ASN A 248 -10.37 -0.42 -16.25
C ASN A 248 -10.22 0.40 -14.95
N ALA A 249 -10.72 -0.12 -13.83
CA ALA A 249 -10.43 0.34 -12.47
C ALA A 249 -9.50 -0.65 -11.73
N PRO A 250 -8.67 -0.18 -10.78
CA PRO A 250 -7.89 -1.07 -9.92
C PRO A 250 -8.80 -1.90 -9.01
N GLY A 251 -8.38 -3.12 -8.71
CA GLY A 251 -9.07 -4.00 -7.75
C GLY A 251 -8.66 -3.72 -6.30
N LEU A 252 -9.40 -4.32 -5.36
CA LEU A 252 -8.98 -4.37 -3.96
C LEU A 252 -7.80 -5.32 -3.81
N SER A 253 -6.83 -4.95 -2.99
CA SER A 253 -5.54 -5.65 -2.92
C SER A 253 -4.97 -5.66 -1.50
N ASP A 254 -4.07 -6.60 -1.26
CA ASP A 254 -3.27 -6.69 -0.04
C ASP A 254 -1.79 -6.50 -0.40
N GLY A 255 -1.04 -5.78 0.44
CA GLY A 255 0.40 -5.62 0.22
C GLY A 255 1.04 -4.58 1.14
N ALA A 256 2.37 -4.54 1.12
CA ALA A 256 3.14 -3.53 1.81
C ALA A 256 4.37 -3.10 1.00
N SER A 257 4.89 -1.92 1.29
CA SER A 257 6.16 -1.40 0.79
C SER A 257 6.83 -0.54 1.86
N ALA A 258 8.16 -0.59 1.90
CA ALA A 258 8.95 0.21 2.82
C ALA A 258 10.25 0.69 2.14
N THR A 259 10.71 1.85 2.59
CA THR A 259 11.98 2.46 2.23
C THR A 259 12.75 2.80 3.49
N VAL A 260 14.08 2.79 3.38
CA VAL A 260 14.97 3.36 4.39
C VAL A 260 15.40 4.73 3.88
N VAL A 261 14.99 5.78 4.58
CA VAL A 261 15.27 7.17 4.23
C VAL A 261 16.25 7.72 5.25
N VAL A 262 17.39 8.25 4.81
CA VAL A 262 18.42 8.78 5.69
C VAL A 262 18.91 10.14 5.22
N GLU A 263 19.57 10.86 6.11
CA GLU A 263 20.37 12.03 5.77
C GLU A 263 21.59 11.61 4.94
N ARG A 264 21.95 12.39 3.92
CA ARG A 264 22.99 12.01 2.95
C ARG A 264 24.38 11.90 3.60
N ASP A 265 24.74 12.79 4.52
CA ASP A 265 26.04 12.74 5.18
C ASP A 265 26.10 11.59 6.19
N PHE A 266 24.99 11.25 6.85
CA PHE A 266 24.81 10.01 7.60
C PHE A 266 25.03 8.78 6.70
N ALA A 267 24.44 8.76 5.50
CA ALA A 267 24.64 7.66 4.54
C ALA A 267 26.12 7.48 4.19
N LYS A 268 26.82 8.57 3.86
CA LYS A 268 28.27 8.55 3.55
C LYS A 268 29.10 8.09 4.74
N ALA A 269 28.82 8.61 5.93
CA ALA A 269 29.56 8.29 7.15
C ALA A 269 29.43 6.81 7.53
N ASN A 270 28.30 6.18 7.20
CA ASN A 270 28.02 4.78 7.47
C ASN A 270 28.26 3.85 6.26
N GLY A 271 28.81 4.38 5.15
CA GLY A 271 29.11 3.58 3.96
C GLY A 271 27.87 3.00 3.24
N LEU A 272 26.71 3.65 3.40
CA LEU A 272 25.45 3.22 2.77
C LEU A 272 25.40 3.67 1.31
N THR A 273 24.81 2.84 0.45
CA THR A 273 24.66 3.16 -0.98
C THR A 273 23.38 3.97 -1.21
N GLU A 274 23.52 5.17 -1.78
CA GLU A 274 22.39 6.01 -2.20
C GLU A 274 21.72 5.41 -3.44
N LEU A 275 20.43 5.07 -3.34
CA LEU A 275 19.59 4.63 -4.46
C LEU A 275 18.96 5.83 -5.19
N ALA A 276 18.50 6.82 -4.43
CA ALA A 276 17.84 8.02 -4.96
C ALA A 276 17.90 9.19 -3.96
N ARG A 277 17.84 10.41 -4.49
CA ARG A 277 17.64 11.64 -3.72
C ARG A 277 16.14 12.00 -3.66
N ILE A 278 15.69 12.50 -2.51
CA ILE A 278 14.36 13.09 -2.32
C ILE A 278 14.42 14.61 -2.49
#